data_AF-A0A8J4RXN3-F1
#
_entry.id   AF-A0A8J4RXN3-F1
#
_cell.length_a   1.000
_cell.length_b   1.000
_cell.length_c   1.000
_cell.angle_alpha   90.00
_cell.angle_beta   90.00
_cell.angle_gamma   90.00
#
_symmetry.space_group_name_H-M   'P 1'
#
loop_
_entity.id
_entity.type
_entity.pdbx_description
1 polymer ?
#
loop_
_entity_poly.entity_id
_entity_poly.type
_entity_poly.pdbx_seq_one_letter_code
_entity_poly.pdbx_strand_id
1 'polypeptide(L)'
;MLTCKVLINTMLLFAISGASRGAAVTSDPASAKYSLSAFAIGDWGTTVTKGSCCSRSSNYNNYDLNAEDIVASLMNIQAGNADVKPKVIIGHGDNAYWTGINSQEGRDSRFTTTFEDKYDGVNLKGIPWVNVMGNHDYGGSSYICNSGDTNAKCSSTEALITELENKLKCQSEYTSPNDDRWVLKDHFYVHTIQDAESGVSIDIFNVETGDADVHGAHLVCCQCFGYANGNSQNCDNIARGDANC
;
A
#
# COMPACT_ATOMS: atom_id res chain seq x y z
N MET A 1 30.37 42.40 69.44
CA MET A 1 29.69 43.67 69.11
C MET A 1 29.25 43.62 67.66
N LEU A 2 27.95 43.87 67.42
CA LEU A 2 27.23 44.09 66.16
C LEU A 2 27.30 42.95 65.10
N THR A 3 26.39 41.95 65.08
CA THR A 3 25.02 41.95 64.52
C THR A 3 24.79 42.77 63.26
N CYS A 4 24.44 42.10 62.16
CA CYS A 4 23.24 42.46 61.40
C CYS A 4 22.69 41.25 60.62
N LYS A 5 21.46 40.89 60.96
CA LYS A 5 20.60 39.94 60.25
C LYS A 5 20.23 40.52 58.89
N VAL A 6 20.26 39.70 57.84
CA VAL A 6 19.39 39.87 56.66
C VAL A 6 18.82 38.51 56.31
N LEU A 7 17.54 38.34 56.64
CA LEU A 7 16.67 37.29 56.11
C LEU A 7 16.33 37.66 54.67
N ILE A 8 16.69 36.82 53.71
CA ILE A 8 16.02 36.77 52.41
C ILE A 8 15.60 35.31 52.17
N ASN A 9 14.30 35.09 52.32
CA ASN A 9 13.56 33.98 51.77
C ASN A 9 13.73 33.97 50.26
N THR A 10 14.28 32.91 49.65
CA THR A 10 13.96 32.61 48.25
C THR A 10 14.07 31.11 47.98
N MET A 11 12.89 30.52 47.77
CA MET A 11 12.58 29.28 47.04
C MET A 11 13.48 28.06 47.26
N LEU A 12 13.02 27.19 48.15
CA LEU A 12 13.18 25.75 47.97
C LEU A 12 12.42 25.38 46.68
N LEU A 13 13.13 25.21 45.56
CA LEU A 13 12.57 24.51 44.40
C LEU A 13 12.27 23.08 44.86
N PHE A 14 11.00 22.78 45.10
CA PHE A 14 10.53 21.41 45.11
C PHE A 14 10.73 20.87 43.68
N ALA A 15 11.80 20.11 43.49
CA ALA A 15 11.86 19.15 42.40
C ALA A 15 10.79 18.10 42.66
N ILE A 16 9.56 18.36 42.23
CA ILE A 16 8.61 17.30 41.94
C ILE A 16 9.14 16.66 40.68
N SER A 17 10.11 15.76 40.83
CA SER A 17 10.36 14.73 39.84
C SER A 17 9.09 13.87 39.82
N GLY A 18 8.10 14.31 39.05
CA GLY A 18 7.05 13.46 38.56
C GLY A 18 7.72 12.45 37.65
N ALA A 19 8.33 11.43 38.26
CA ALA A 19 8.60 10.20 37.57
C ALA A 19 7.23 9.73 37.09
N SER A 20 6.97 9.91 35.80
CA SER A 20 6.00 9.10 35.09
C SER A 20 6.45 7.66 35.28
N ARG A 21 6.04 7.04 36.39
CA ARG A 21 6.00 5.60 36.50
C ARG A 21 5.14 5.18 35.33
N GLY A 22 5.79 4.76 34.25
CA GLY A 22 5.12 4.17 33.10
C GLY A 22 4.12 3.18 33.66
N ALA A 23 2.85 3.34 33.29
CA ALA A 23 1.79 2.47 33.77
C ALA A 23 2.29 1.03 33.62
N ALA A 24 2.30 0.28 34.72
CA ALA A 24 2.69 -1.11 34.67
C ALA A 24 1.76 -1.80 33.67
N VAL A 25 2.32 -2.46 32.65
CA VAL A 25 1.54 -3.23 31.69
C VAL A 25 0.84 -4.34 32.49
N THR A 26 -0.47 -4.22 32.67
CA THR A 26 -1.29 -5.15 33.45
C THR A 26 -1.92 -6.25 32.61
N SER A 27 -1.82 -6.16 31.29
CA SER A 27 -2.35 -7.15 30.36
C SER A 27 -1.37 -8.29 30.14
N ASP A 28 -1.79 -9.52 30.44
CA ASP A 28 -1.09 -10.73 30.02
C ASP A 28 -1.50 -11.06 28.57
N PRO A 29 -0.58 -10.95 27.58
CA PRO A 29 -0.89 -11.21 26.18
C PRO A 29 -1.33 -12.65 25.89
N ALA A 30 -1.03 -13.62 26.78
CA ALA A 30 -1.48 -15.00 26.64
C ALA A 30 -2.96 -15.19 27.03
N SER A 31 -3.53 -14.26 27.80
CA SER A 31 -4.94 -14.27 28.21
C SER A 31 -5.78 -13.19 27.52
N ALA A 32 -5.14 -12.35 26.70
CA ALA A 32 -5.78 -11.26 25.99
C ALA A 32 -6.80 -11.79 24.98
N LYS A 33 -8.03 -11.27 25.05
CA LYS A 33 -9.05 -11.50 24.03
C LYS A 33 -8.93 -10.41 22.98
N TYR A 34 -8.57 -10.80 21.78
CA TYR A 34 -8.60 -9.90 20.63
C TYR A 34 -10.04 -9.78 20.12
N SER A 35 -10.49 -8.58 19.78
CA SER A 35 -11.82 -8.31 19.23
C SER A 35 -11.79 -7.77 17.80
N LEU A 36 -10.58 -7.44 17.32
CA LEU A 36 -10.29 -6.97 15.97
C LEU A 36 -9.08 -7.72 15.43
N SER A 37 -9.13 -8.02 14.15
CA SER A 37 -8.01 -8.55 13.37
C SER A 37 -8.04 -7.95 11.97
N ALA A 38 -6.87 -7.96 11.32
CA ALA A 38 -6.68 -7.47 9.97
C ALA A 38 -5.68 -8.36 9.24
N PHE A 39 -5.80 -8.43 7.91
CA PHE A 39 -4.69 -8.87 7.07
C PHE A 39 -3.89 -7.67 6.58
N ALA A 40 -2.62 -7.90 6.26
CA ALA A 40 -1.74 -6.95 5.60
C ALA A 40 -1.03 -7.67 4.45
N ILE A 41 -1.07 -7.10 3.25
CA ILE A 41 -0.46 -7.64 2.03
C ILE A 41 0.06 -6.49 1.17
N GLY A 42 1.12 -6.70 0.40
CA GLY A 42 1.70 -5.75 -0.56
C GLY A 42 2.28 -6.54 -1.73
N ASP A 43 2.57 -5.86 -2.83
CA ASP A 43 3.29 -6.44 -3.98
C ASP A 43 2.57 -7.71 -4.54
N TRP A 44 1.24 -7.69 -4.54
CA TRP A 44 0.44 -8.90 -4.74
C TRP A 44 -0.20 -9.02 -6.13
N GLY A 45 -0.42 -7.90 -6.82
CA GLY A 45 -1.27 -7.85 -8.00
C GLY A 45 -0.59 -8.33 -9.27
N THR A 46 -0.69 -9.63 -9.57
CA THR A 46 0.05 -10.22 -10.70
C THR A 46 -0.37 -9.63 -12.04
N THR A 47 0.41 -9.86 -13.10
CA THR A 47 -0.05 -9.57 -14.46
C THR A 47 -1.18 -10.53 -14.86
N VAL A 48 -2.05 -10.13 -15.80
CA VAL A 48 -3.14 -10.97 -16.32
C VAL A 48 -2.68 -12.31 -16.95
N THR A 49 -1.42 -12.42 -17.36
CA THR A 49 -0.83 -13.65 -17.94
C THR A 49 0.05 -14.43 -16.96
N LYS A 50 0.03 -14.10 -15.66
CA LYS A 50 0.97 -14.64 -14.65
C LYS A 50 2.46 -14.44 -14.98
N GLY A 51 2.77 -13.43 -15.80
CA GLY A 51 4.12 -12.92 -16.03
C GLY A 51 4.66 -12.17 -14.82
N SER A 52 5.16 -12.89 -13.82
CA SER A 52 5.76 -12.30 -12.63
C SER A 52 7.21 -11.84 -12.86
N CYS A 53 7.76 -11.13 -11.86
CA CYS A 53 9.20 -10.81 -11.73
C CYS A 53 10.06 -12.07 -11.89
N CYS A 54 9.50 -13.22 -11.56
CA CYS A 54 10.19 -14.48 -11.48
C CYS A 54 10.58 -15.02 -12.85
N SER A 55 9.87 -14.66 -13.93
CA SER A 55 10.32 -14.99 -15.30
C SER A 55 11.67 -14.36 -15.68
N ARG A 56 12.12 -13.33 -14.94
CA ARG A 56 13.45 -12.72 -15.09
C ARG A 56 14.54 -13.42 -14.26
N SER A 57 14.15 -14.28 -13.32
CA SER A 57 15.07 -15.11 -12.54
C SER A 57 15.30 -16.44 -13.26
N SER A 58 16.53 -16.96 -13.27
CA SER A 58 16.78 -18.31 -13.82
C SER A 58 16.24 -19.43 -12.92
N ASN A 59 15.82 -19.10 -11.69
CA ASN A 59 15.50 -20.08 -10.64
C ASN A 59 14.03 -20.04 -10.21
N TYR A 60 13.15 -19.36 -10.95
CA TYR A 60 11.73 -19.37 -10.63
C TYR A 60 11.10 -20.74 -10.82
N ASN A 61 10.02 -20.98 -10.09
CA ASN A 61 9.30 -22.24 -10.13
C ASN A 61 7.78 -22.00 -10.08
N ASN A 62 7.02 -23.09 -9.94
CA ASN A 62 5.56 -23.03 -9.92
C ASN A 62 4.99 -22.32 -8.69
N TYR A 63 5.70 -22.24 -7.57
CA TYR A 63 5.24 -21.46 -6.41
C TYR A 63 5.21 -19.98 -6.75
N ASP A 64 6.24 -19.49 -7.44
CA ASP A 64 6.35 -18.11 -7.87
C ASP A 64 5.23 -17.71 -8.85
N LEU A 65 4.92 -18.57 -9.81
CA LEU A 65 3.86 -18.34 -10.81
C LEU A 65 2.45 -18.34 -10.22
N ASN A 66 2.25 -19.00 -9.09
CA ASN A 66 0.95 -19.15 -8.44
C ASN A 66 0.93 -18.51 -7.05
N ALA A 67 1.88 -17.62 -6.76
CA ALA A 67 2.03 -17.03 -5.44
C ALA A 67 0.74 -16.32 -4.99
N GLU A 68 0.12 -15.53 -5.88
CA GLU A 68 -1.15 -14.86 -5.62
C GLU A 68 -2.30 -15.84 -5.34
N ASP A 69 -2.46 -16.89 -6.16
CA ASP A 69 -3.48 -17.92 -5.96
C ASP A 69 -3.28 -18.64 -4.60
N ILE A 70 -2.03 -18.95 -4.25
CA ILE A 70 -1.66 -19.63 -2.99
C ILE A 70 -1.94 -18.72 -1.80
N VAL A 71 -1.50 -17.45 -1.84
CA VAL A 71 -1.71 -16.48 -0.77
C VAL A 71 -3.20 -16.21 -0.57
N ALA A 72 -3.97 -16.03 -1.65
CA ALA A 72 -5.42 -15.84 -1.56
C ALA A 72 -6.11 -17.04 -0.90
N SER A 73 -5.72 -18.27 -1.27
CA SER A 73 -6.23 -19.50 -0.65
C SER A 73 -5.90 -19.56 0.85
N LEU A 74 -4.65 -19.27 1.23
CA LEU A 74 -4.21 -19.27 2.62
C LEU A 74 -4.91 -18.19 3.44
N MET A 75 -5.09 -16.98 2.90
CA MET A 75 -5.86 -15.91 3.53
C MET A 75 -7.30 -16.34 3.80
N ASN A 76 -7.95 -16.98 2.82
CA ASN A 76 -9.32 -17.48 2.98
C ASN A 76 -9.42 -18.60 4.03
N ILE A 77 -8.47 -19.54 4.07
CA ILE A 77 -8.41 -20.59 5.10
C ILE A 77 -8.20 -19.96 6.47
N GLN A 78 -7.23 -19.06 6.60
CA GLN A 78 -6.89 -18.41 7.85
C GLN A 78 -8.06 -17.56 8.38
N ALA A 79 -8.76 -16.82 7.52
CA ALA A 79 -9.94 -16.07 7.91
C ALA A 79 -11.10 -16.96 8.39
N GLY A 80 -11.24 -18.17 7.83
CA GLY A 80 -12.26 -19.13 8.25
C GLY A 80 -11.94 -19.85 9.57
N ASN A 81 -10.66 -19.99 9.91
CA ASN A 81 -10.20 -20.67 11.11
C ASN A 81 -9.91 -19.72 12.28
N ALA A 82 -9.88 -18.40 12.03
CA ALA A 82 -9.58 -17.41 13.06
C ALA A 82 -10.77 -17.23 14.02
N ASP A 83 -10.51 -17.21 15.33
CA ASP A 83 -11.50 -16.87 16.35
C ASP A 83 -12.08 -15.46 16.14
N VAL A 84 -11.25 -14.55 15.61
CA VAL A 84 -11.63 -13.19 15.22
C VAL A 84 -11.43 -13.05 13.72
N LYS A 85 -12.54 -13.00 12.98
CA LYS A 85 -12.52 -12.79 11.54
C LYS A 85 -11.93 -11.40 11.21
N PRO A 86 -11.03 -11.28 10.21
CA PRO A 86 -10.49 -9.99 9.80
C PRO A 86 -11.60 -9.01 9.43
N LYS A 87 -11.53 -7.78 9.95
CA LYS A 87 -12.46 -6.71 9.59
C LYS A 87 -11.99 -5.86 8.42
N VAL A 88 -10.74 -6.03 8.01
CA VAL A 88 -10.11 -5.30 6.91
C VAL A 88 -8.92 -6.09 6.35
N ILE A 89 -8.64 -5.90 5.06
CA ILE A 89 -7.39 -6.28 4.41
C ILE A 89 -6.65 -4.99 4.04
N ILE A 90 -5.42 -4.82 4.50
CA ILE A 90 -4.59 -3.63 4.26
C ILE A 90 -3.63 -3.94 3.12
N GLY A 91 -3.87 -3.33 1.96
CA GLY A 91 -3.03 -3.38 0.77
C GLY A 91 -1.97 -2.27 0.75
N HIS A 92 -0.70 -2.66 0.71
CA HIS A 92 0.45 -1.75 0.77
C HIS A 92 0.94 -1.31 -0.62
N GLY A 93 0.06 -1.32 -1.62
CA GLY A 93 0.37 -0.93 -2.99
C GLY A 93 0.97 -2.03 -3.84
N ASP A 94 1.32 -1.64 -5.07
CA ASP A 94 1.67 -2.53 -6.17
C ASP A 94 0.52 -3.54 -6.44
N ASN A 95 -0.66 -2.95 -6.59
CA ASN A 95 -1.93 -3.64 -6.78
C ASN A 95 -2.08 -4.20 -8.20
N ALA A 96 -1.29 -3.69 -9.16
CA ALA A 96 -1.33 -4.14 -10.55
C ALA A 96 0.05 -4.05 -11.24
N TYR A 97 0.82 -5.15 -11.22
CA TYR A 97 2.07 -5.26 -11.98
C TYR A 97 1.86 -5.38 -13.50
N TRP A 98 2.70 -4.80 -14.36
CA TRP A 98 3.89 -4.00 -14.07
C TRP A 98 3.66 -2.50 -14.19
N THR A 99 2.55 -2.10 -14.82
CA THR A 99 2.31 -0.72 -15.25
C THR A 99 0.95 -0.19 -14.80
N GLY A 100 0.38 -0.83 -13.79
CA GLY A 100 -0.90 -0.47 -13.20
C GLY A 100 -2.06 -0.84 -14.10
N ILE A 101 -3.09 -0.01 -14.06
CA ILE A 101 -4.22 -0.03 -14.97
C ILE A 101 -3.92 0.97 -16.09
N ASN A 102 -3.85 0.51 -17.34
CA ASN A 102 -3.40 1.34 -18.46
C ASN A 102 -4.49 2.15 -19.12
N SER A 103 -5.74 1.78 -18.93
CA SER A 103 -6.87 2.48 -19.52
C SER A 103 -8.13 2.22 -18.73
N GLN A 104 -9.09 3.15 -18.84
CA GLN A 104 -10.42 2.97 -18.30
C GLN A 104 -11.13 1.74 -18.90
N GLU A 105 -10.88 1.42 -20.17
CA GLU A 105 -11.44 0.26 -20.86
C GLU A 105 -10.88 -1.06 -20.31
N GLY A 106 -9.59 -1.09 -19.98
CA GLY A 106 -8.91 -2.26 -19.38
C GLY A 106 -9.11 -2.41 -17.87
N ARG A 107 -9.66 -1.39 -17.19
CA ARG A 107 -9.81 -1.36 -15.73
C ARG A 107 -10.55 -2.56 -15.17
N ASP A 108 -11.78 -2.78 -15.63
CA ASP A 108 -12.66 -3.77 -15.01
C ASP A 108 -12.19 -5.20 -15.31
N SER A 109 -11.63 -5.44 -16.49
CA SER A 109 -11.03 -6.75 -16.84
C SER A 109 -9.78 -7.01 -16.00
N ARG A 110 -8.99 -5.97 -15.72
CA ARG A 110 -7.83 -6.06 -14.85
C ARG A 110 -8.22 -6.44 -13.43
N PHE A 111 -9.15 -5.70 -12.81
CA PHE A 111 -9.67 -6.04 -11.48
C PHE A 111 -10.28 -7.42 -11.42
N THR A 112 -11.10 -7.81 -12.41
CA THR A 112 -11.68 -9.15 -12.45
C THR A 112 -10.58 -10.22 -12.39
N THR A 113 -9.59 -10.12 -13.28
CA THR A 113 -8.58 -11.16 -13.47
C THR A 113 -7.60 -11.29 -12.30
N THR A 114 -7.16 -10.15 -11.74
CA THR A 114 -6.04 -10.12 -10.77
C THR A 114 -6.48 -9.76 -9.36
N PHE A 115 -7.78 -9.55 -9.12
CA PHE A 115 -8.29 -9.24 -7.79
C PHE A 115 -9.56 -10.02 -7.47
N GLU A 116 -10.64 -9.83 -8.23
CA GLU A 116 -11.93 -10.44 -7.88
C GLU A 116 -11.92 -11.95 -7.99
N ASP A 117 -11.41 -12.49 -9.12
CA ASP A 117 -11.31 -13.94 -9.32
C ASP A 117 -10.25 -14.61 -8.43
N LYS A 118 -9.31 -13.81 -7.90
CA LYS A 118 -8.21 -14.31 -7.06
C LYS A 118 -8.61 -14.43 -5.61
N TYR A 119 -9.26 -13.39 -5.09
CA TYR A 119 -9.63 -13.27 -3.69
C TYR A 119 -11.15 -13.45 -3.53
N ASP A 120 -11.70 -14.49 -4.15
CA ASP A 120 -13.13 -14.83 -4.23
C ASP A 120 -13.62 -15.73 -3.07
N GLY A 121 -12.69 -16.19 -2.23
CA GLY A 121 -12.94 -17.12 -1.14
C GLY A 121 -14.05 -16.66 -0.20
N VAL A 122 -14.92 -17.59 0.20
CA VAL A 122 -16.13 -17.29 1.00
C VAL A 122 -15.85 -16.57 2.32
N ASN A 123 -14.69 -16.80 2.92
CA ASN A 123 -14.31 -16.15 4.17
C ASN A 123 -13.74 -14.74 3.94
N LEU A 124 -13.36 -14.38 2.72
CA LEU A 124 -12.87 -13.04 2.35
C LEU A 124 -13.97 -12.14 1.76
N LYS A 125 -15.12 -12.70 1.35
CA LYS A 125 -16.25 -11.93 0.81
C LYS A 125 -16.70 -10.83 1.76
N GLY A 126 -16.95 -9.65 1.19
CA GLY A 126 -17.38 -8.45 1.88
C GLY A 126 -16.38 -7.83 2.86
N ILE A 127 -15.17 -8.39 3.04
CA ILE A 127 -14.15 -7.74 3.87
C ILE A 127 -13.58 -6.55 3.08
N PRO A 128 -13.66 -5.30 3.59
CA PRO A 128 -13.07 -4.15 2.95
C PRO A 128 -11.57 -4.31 2.76
N TRP A 129 -11.09 -3.94 1.59
CA TRP A 129 -9.70 -3.95 1.22
C TRP A 129 -9.23 -2.51 1.05
N VAL A 130 -8.48 -2.01 2.03
CA VAL A 130 -7.98 -0.63 2.07
C VAL A 130 -6.61 -0.59 1.43
N ASN A 131 -6.46 0.14 0.34
CA ASN A 131 -5.27 0.12 -0.50
C ASN A 131 -4.60 1.49 -0.58
N VAL A 132 -3.29 1.48 -0.77
CA VAL A 132 -2.53 2.63 -1.31
C VAL A 132 -2.03 2.28 -2.70
N MET A 133 -1.53 3.28 -3.42
CA MET A 133 -0.83 3.08 -4.69
C MET A 133 0.65 2.78 -4.44
N GLY A 134 1.23 1.87 -5.21
CA GLY A 134 2.67 1.63 -5.30
C GLY A 134 3.27 2.18 -6.61
N ASN A 135 4.58 2.06 -6.79
CA ASN A 135 5.25 2.57 -7.99
C ASN A 135 4.79 1.85 -9.26
N HIS A 136 4.46 0.55 -9.20
CA HIS A 136 3.96 -0.18 -10.37
C HIS A 136 2.55 0.27 -10.77
N ASP A 137 1.74 0.69 -9.80
CA ASP A 137 0.41 1.25 -10.06
C ASP A 137 0.47 2.55 -10.88
N TYR A 138 1.54 3.33 -10.71
CA TYR A 138 1.83 4.53 -11.51
C TYR A 138 2.59 4.28 -12.81
N GLY A 139 2.80 3.02 -13.22
CA GLY A 139 3.49 2.69 -14.47
C GLY A 139 4.87 2.05 -14.29
N GLY A 140 5.36 1.94 -13.05
CA GLY A 140 6.65 1.33 -12.74
C GLY A 140 7.81 2.12 -13.33
N SER A 141 8.44 1.60 -14.38
CA SER A 141 9.46 2.32 -15.15
C SER A 141 9.18 2.29 -16.65
N SER A 142 7.92 2.04 -17.02
CA SER A 142 7.43 2.09 -18.40
C SER A 142 6.83 3.45 -18.73
N TYR A 143 6.32 3.61 -19.94
CA TYR A 143 5.53 4.79 -20.28
C TYR A 143 4.24 4.86 -19.47
N ILE A 144 3.95 6.06 -18.96
CA ILE A 144 2.74 6.32 -18.17
C ILE A 144 1.51 6.44 -19.07
N CYS A 145 1.62 7.21 -20.16
CA CYS A 145 0.56 7.36 -21.17
C CYS A 145 0.27 6.05 -21.91
N ASN A 146 -0.84 6.03 -22.62
CA ASN A 146 -1.36 4.86 -23.31
C ASN A 146 -1.96 5.21 -24.68
N SER A 147 -1.99 4.20 -25.55
CA SER A 147 -2.77 4.18 -26.79
C SER A 147 -3.66 2.94 -26.74
N GLY A 148 -4.95 3.13 -26.46
CA GLY A 148 -5.80 2.02 -26.02
C GLY A 148 -5.30 1.48 -24.68
N ASP A 149 -5.21 0.16 -24.51
CA ASP A 149 -4.71 -0.44 -23.26
C ASP A 149 -3.18 -0.67 -23.23
N THR A 150 -2.46 -0.18 -24.25
CA THR A 150 -1.00 -0.36 -24.37
C THR A 150 -0.26 0.91 -23.96
N ASN A 151 0.78 0.77 -23.13
CA ASN A 151 1.65 1.89 -22.74
C ASN A 151 2.27 2.56 -23.98
N ALA A 152 2.28 3.89 -23.98
CA ALA A 152 2.76 4.73 -25.08
C ALA A 152 3.40 6.02 -24.53
N LYS A 153 4.36 6.57 -25.26
CA LYS A 153 5.01 7.82 -24.87
C LYS A 153 3.99 8.96 -24.77
N CYS A 154 4.05 9.74 -23.69
CA CYS A 154 3.23 10.94 -23.54
C CYS A 154 3.58 12.00 -24.60
N SER A 155 2.57 12.68 -25.13
CA SER A 155 2.74 13.73 -26.14
C SER A 155 3.21 15.07 -25.55
N SER A 156 2.93 15.32 -24.27
CA SER A 156 3.35 16.51 -23.53
C SER A 156 3.41 16.25 -22.02
N THR A 157 3.91 17.23 -21.26
CA THR A 157 3.90 17.20 -19.79
C THR A 157 2.48 17.22 -19.24
N GLU A 158 1.56 17.95 -19.86
CA GLU A 158 0.15 17.99 -19.47
C GLU A 158 -0.50 16.62 -19.67
N ALA A 159 -0.19 15.92 -20.77
CA ALA A 159 -0.65 14.54 -20.99
C ALA A 159 -0.10 13.58 -19.93
N LEU A 160 1.17 13.74 -19.55
CA LEU A 160 1.81 12.96 -18.48
C LEU A 160 1.10 13.15 -17.13
N ILE A 161 0.87 14.39 -16.72
CA ILE A 161 0.19 14.71 -15.45
C ILE A 161 -1.25 14.18 -15.47
N THR A 162 -1.97 14.40 -16.57
CA THR A 162 -3.33 13.90 -16.75
C THR A 162 -3.37 12.38 -16.59
N GLU A 163 -2.41 11.67 -17.17
CA GLU A 163 -2.41 10.22 -17.06
C GLU A 163 -1.99 9.71 -15.68
N LEU A 164 -1.06 10.38 -14.99
CA LEU A 164 -0.77 10.07 -13.58
C LEU A 164 -2.03 10.15 -12.71
N GLU A 165 -2.87 11.18 -12.91
CA GLU A 165 -4.16 11.28 -12.23
C GLU A 165 -5.12 10.16 -12.65
N ASN A 166 -5.14 9.79 -13.93
CA ASN A 166 -5.98 8.69 -14.43
C ASN A 166 -5.57 7.35 -13.82
N LYS A 167 -4.28 7.10 -13.56
CA LYS A 167 -3.80 5.89 -12.87
C LYS A 167 -4.44 5.74 -11.50
N LEU A 168 -4.48 6.82 -10.72
CA LEU A 168 -5.18 6.84 -9.43
C LEU A 168 -6.69 6.64 -9.62
N LYS A 169 -7.33 7.42 -10.51
CA LYS A 169 -8.78 7.34 -10.75
C LYS A 169 -9.23 5.95 -11.14
N CYS A 170 -8.43 5.25 -11.95
CA CYS A 170 -8.71 3.86 -12.30
C CYS A 170 -8.84 2.94 -11.08
N GLN A 171 -8.17 3.23 -9.96
CA GLN A 171 -8.33 2.45 -8.73
C GLN A 171 -9.31 3.10 -7.75
N SER A 172 -9.34 4.43 -7.66
CA SER A 172 -10.17 5.12 -6.66
C SER A 172 -11.65 5.21 -7.02
N GLU A 173 -11.97 5.14 -8.32
CA GLU A 173 -13.34 5.15 -8.83
C GLU A 173 -13.82 3.75 -9.24
N TYR A 174 -13.07 2.70 -8.87
CA TYR A 174 -13.50 1.32 -9.07
C TYR A 174 -14.54 0.94 -8.01
N THR A 175 -15.61 0.27 -8.44
CA THR A 175 -16.63 -0.29 -7.55
C THR A 175 -16.54 -1.81 -7.65
N SER A 176 -16.17 -2.44 -6.54
CA SER A 176 -16.10 -3.90 -6.50
C SER A 176 -17.50 -4.52 -6.60
N PRO A 177 -17.70 -5.58 -7.42
CA PRO A 177 -18.94 -6.33 -7.45
C PRO A 177 -19.18 -7.15 -6.17
N ASN A 178 -18.19 -7.26 -5.29
CA ASN A 178 -18.23 -7.97 -4.01
C ASN A 178 -18.36 -6.93 -2.88
N ASP A 179 -19.59 -6.43 -2.71
CA ASP A 179 -20.00 -5.46 -1.68
C ASP A 179 -19.18 -4.15 -1.66
N ASP A 180 -18.72 -3.68 -2.82
CA ASP A 180 -17.88 -2.49 -2.94
C ASP A 180 -16.64 -2.52 -2.01
N ARG A 181 -16.07 -3.72 -1.85
CA ARG A 181 -14.95 -3.95 -0.92
C ARG A 181 -13.63 -3.32 -1.33
N TRP A 182 -13.49 -2.73 -2.52
CA TRP A 182 -12.24 -2.07 -2.91
C TRP A 182 -12.24 -0.64 -2.40
N VAL A 183 -11.33 -0.33 -1.47
CA VAL A 183 -11.25 1.00 -0.84
C VAL A 183 -9.90 1.63 -1.15
N LEU A 184 -9.90 2.61 -2.03
CA LEU A 184 -8.77 3.51 -2.28
C LEU A 184 -9.37 4.88 -2.56
N LYS A 185 -9.36 5.82 -1.61
CA LYS A 185 -10.18 7.04 -1.74
C LYS A 185 -9.42 8.24 -2.31
N ASP A 186 -8.13 8.31 -1.99
CA ASP A 186 -7.21 9.38 -2.38
C ASP A 186 -5.78 8.94 -2.03
N HIS A 187 -4.78 9.79 -2.27
CA HIS A 187 -3.39 9.60 -1.86
C HIS A 187 -3.23 9.58 -0.33
N PHE A 188 -4.10 10.30 0.39
CA PHE A 188 -4.16 10.30 1.86
C PHE A 188 -5.61 10.18 2.33
N TYR A 189 -5.90 9.12 3.07
CA TYR A 189 -7.23 8.94 3.64
C TYR A 189 -7.21 8.06 4.88
N VAL A 190 -8.21 8.23 5.74
CA VAL A 190 -8.40 7.41 6.93
C VAL A 190 -9.52 6.41 6.69
N HIS A 191 -9.28 5.17 7.11
CA HIS A 191 -10.32 4.15 7.22
C HIS A 191 -10.41 3.68 8.68
N THR A 192 -11.61 3.69 9.25
CA THR A 192 -11.83 3.27 10.64
C THR A 192 -12.53 1.93 10.66
N ILE A 193 -11.97 0.97 11.40
CA ILE A 193 -12.67 -0.25 11.79
C ILE A 193 -13.06 -0.17 13.26
N GLN A 194 -14.20 -0.77 13.60
CA GLN A 194 -14.68 -0.79 14.98
C GLN A 194 -15.28 -2.14 15.35
N ASP A 195 -15.18 -2.48 16.62
CA ASP A 195 -15.90 -3.57 17.23
C ASP A 195 -16.80 -3.03 18.33
N ALA A 196 -18.11 -2.99 18.04
CA ALA A 196 -19.09 -2.37 18.92
C ALA A 196 -19.25 -3.13 20.25
N GLU A 197 -19.01 -4.44 20.27
CA GLU A 197 -19.15 -5.27 21.48
C GLU A 197 -18.02 -4.99 22.48
N SER A 198 -16.77 -4.95 22.00
CA SER A 198 -15.63 -4.58 22.84
C SER A 198 -15.43 -3.07 23.02
N GLY A 199 -16.06 -2.25 22.17
CA GLY A 199 -15.86 -0.79 22.13
C GLY A 199 -14.52 -0.36 21.55
N VAL A 200 -13.74 -1.27 20.96
CA VAL A 200 -12.43 -0.98 20.37
C VAL A 200 -12.61 -0.45 18.95
N SER A 201 -11.89 0.61 18.60
CA SER A 201 -11.74 1.10 17.22
C SER A 201 -10.27 1.24 16.83
N ILE A 202 -10.00 1.12 15.54
CA ILE A 202 -8.67 1.32 14.94
C ILE A 202 -8.85 2.25 13.74
N ASP A 203 -8.11 3.36 13.75
CA ASP A 203 -7.95 4.24 12.60
C ASP A 203 -6.73 3.81 11.80
N ILE A 204 -6.93 3.60 10.50
CA ILE A 204 -5.91 3.22 9.54
C ILE A 204 -5.63 4.43 8.67
N PHE A 205 -4.47 5.02 8.85
CA PHE A 205 -3.99 6.15 8.05
C PHE A 205 -3.29 5.60 6.81
N ASN A 206 -3.96 5.70 5.67
CA ASN A 206 -3.42 5.29 4.38
C ASN A 206 -2.68 6.50 3.81
N VAL A 207 -1.37 6.37 3.65
CA VAL A 207 -0.48 7.46 3.22
C VAL A 207 0.36 6.96 2.06
N GLU A 208 0.13 7.52 0.90
CA GLU A 208 1.07 7.36 -0.21
C GLU A 208 2.31 8.21 0.04
N THR A 209 3.48 7.59 -0.04
CA THR A 209 4.78 8.22 0.27
C THR A 209 5.68 8.34 -0.96
N GLY A 210 5.07 8.43 -2.15
CA GLY A 210 5.77 8.60 -3.43
C GLY A 210 6.48 9.95 -3.53
N ASP A 211 7.67 10.07 -2.94
CA ASP A 211 8.55 11.22 -3.13
C ASP A 211 9.45 11.00 -4.36
N ALA A 212 9.47 11.96 -5.30
CA ALA A 212 10.17 11.84 -6.58
C ALA A 212 11.70 11.57 -6.46
N ASP A 213 12.30 11.88 -5.31
CA ASP A 213 13.73 11.68 -5.06
C ASP A 213 14.03 10.34 -4.38
N VAL A 214 13.02 9.52 -4.06
CA VAL A 214 13.19 8.15 -3.56
C VAL A 214 12.97 7.10 -4.66
N HIS A 215 13.61 5.94 -4.50
CA HIS A 215 13.80 4.91 -5.52
C HIS A 215 12.56 4.62 -6.40
N GLY A 216 11.38 4.44 -5.80
CA GLY A 216 10.17 4.08 -6.55
C GLY A 216 9.65 5.17 -7.48
N ALA A 217 9.55 6.42 -7.00
CA ALA A 217 8.99 7.50 -7.81
C ALA A 217 9.98 8.02 -8.85
N HIS A 218 11.27 7.95 -8.55
CA HIS A 218 12.32 8.24 -9.52
C HIS A 218 12.21 7.35 -10.79
N LEU A 219 11.94 6.05 -10.61
CA LEU A 219 11.72 5.11 -11.72
C LEU A 219 10.48 5.46 -12.55
N VAL A 220 9.40 5.87 -11.88
CA VAL A 220 8.14 6.34 -12.49
C VAL A 220 8.37 7.59 -13.31
N CYS A 221 9.13 8.56 -12.78
CA CYS A 221 9.43 9.80 -13.48
C CYS A 221 10.31 9.56 -14.72
N CYS A 222 11.37 8.75 -14.58
CA CYS A 222 12.31 8.49 -15.66
C CYS A 222 11.73 7.64 -16.80
N GLN A 223 10.85 6.68 -16.49
CA GLN A 223 10.25 5.78 -17.52
C GLN A 223 11.31 5.06 -18.38
N CYS A 224 12.45 4.71 -17.76
CA CYS A 224 13.64 4.26 -18.47
C CYS A 224 13.39 3.04 -19.34
N PHE A 225 12.59 2.05 -18.90
CA PHE A 225 12.28 0.88 -19.74
C PHE A 225 11.47 1.26 -20.98
N GLY A 226 10.62 2.29 -20.89
CA GLY A 226 9.92 2.85 -22.04
C GLY A 226 10.88 3.49 -23.03
N TYR A 227 11.74 4.40 -22.57
CA TYR A 227 12.67 5.15 -23.43
C TYR A 227 13.82 4.30 -23.97
N ALA A 228 14.29 3.31 -23.22
CA ALA A 228 15.34 2.39 -23.62
C ALA A 228 14.86 1.27 -24.57
N ASN A 229 13.58 1.28 -24.99
CA ASN A 229 12.95 0.25 -25.83
C ASN A 229 13.20 -1.17 -25.30
N GLY A 230 13.05 -1.36 -23.98
CA GLY A 230 13.26 -2.65 -23.33
C GLY A 230 14.72 -3.02 -23.03
N ASN A 231 15.71 -2.19 -23.41
CA ASN A 231 17.09 -2.40 -22.96
C ASN A 231 17.27 -1.90 -21.51
N SER A 232 17.23 -2.83 -20.56
CA SER A 232 17.29 -2.52 -19.13
C SER A 232 18.69 -2.23 -18.57
N GLN A 233 19.76 -2.36 -19.37
CA GLN A 233 21.15 -2.39 -18.87
C GLN A 233 21.54 -1.19 -17.98
N ASN A 234 20.89 -0.04 -18.15
CA ASN A 234 21.21 1.18 -17.39
C ASN A 234 20.03 1.73 -16.57
N CYS A 235 18.91 1.00 -16.47
CA CYS A 235 17.72 1.54 -15.79
C CYS A 235 17.76 1.40 -14.27
N ASP A 236 18.58 0.49 -13.73
CA ASP A 236 18.68 0.27 -12.28
C ASP A 236 19.31 1.46 -11.53
N ASN A 237 20.09 2.28 -12.23
CA ASN A 237 20.77 3.47 -11.69
C ASN A 237 20.50 4.72 -12.53
N ILE A 238 19.39 4.75 -13.28
CA ILE A 238 19.03 5.92 -14.08
C ILE A 238 18.90 7.14 -13.15
N ALA A 239 19.13 8.34 -13.63
CA ALA A 239 18.96 9.57 -12.87
C ALA A 239 18.49 10.70 -13.79
N ARG A 240 17.90 11.74 -13.21
CA ARG A 240 17.51 12.94 -13.96
C ARG A 240 18.70 13.51 -14.72
N GLY A 241 18.56 13.64 -16.04
CA GLY A 241 19.61 14.13 -16.95
C GLY A 241 20.30 13.05 -17.76
N ASP A 242 20.01 11.77 -17.51
CA ASP A 242 20.50 10.67 -18.31
C ASP A 242 19.75 10.57 -19.65
N ALA A 243 20.33 9.89 -20.65
CA ALA A 243 19.72 9.83 -21.99
C ALA A 243 18.31 9.21 -22.01
N ASN A 244 17.99 8.34 -21.05
CA ASN A 244 16.69 7.68 -20.89
C ASN A 244 15.91 8.22 -19.67
N CYS A 245 16.28 9.40 -19.17
CA CYS A 245 15.61 10.22 -18.16
C CYS A 245 15.98 11.71 -18.34
#